data_AF-A0A1F3A6Z5-F1
#
_entry.id   AF-A0A1F3A6Z5-F1
#
_cell.length_a   1.000
_cell.length_b   1.000
_cell.length_c   1.000
_cell.angle_alpha   90.00
_cell.angle_beta   90.00
_cell.angle_gamma   90.00
#
_symmetry.space_group_name_H-M   'P 1'
#
loop_
_entity.id
_entity.type
_entity.pdbx_description
1 polymer ?
#
loop_
_entity_poly.entity_id
_entity_poly.type
_entity_poly.pdbx_seq_one_letter_code
_entity_poly.pdbx_strand_id
1 'polypeptide(L)' 'MPLLPWIDPTNFNPGYLMRGMHLLPKRGDKSEWQHTQDYWNEKDQWPAIDLDDRAFVYG' A
#
# COMPACT_ATOMS: atom_id res chain seq x y z
N MET A 1 -15.75 -3.89 -0.44
CA MET A 1 -14.69 -3.05 0.18
C MET A 1 -14.73 -1.68 -0.45
N PRO A 2 -14.56 -0.60 0.33
CA PRO A 2 -14.47 0.76 -0.21
C PRO A 2 -13.24 0.90 -1.11
N LEU A 3 -13.37 1.68 -2.19
CA LEU A 3 -12.24 2.06 -3.04
C LEU A 3 -11.72 3.43 -2.61
N LEU A 4 -10.50 3.46 -2.13
CA LEU A 4 -9.79 4.63 -1.62
C LEU A 4 -8.82 5.19 -2.68
N PRO A 5 -8.41 6.46 -2.58
CA PRO A 5 -7.34 7.02 -3.41
C PRO A 5 -6.07 6.17 -3.32
N TRP A 6 -5.26 6.14 -4.38
CA TRP A 6 -4.05 5.32 -4.46
C TRP A 6 -3.19 5.45 -3.20
N ILE A 7 -2.96 6.69 -2.78
CA ILE A 7 -2.19 7.04 -1.60
C ILE A 7 -3.10 7.85 -0.67
N ASP A 8 -2.95 7.64 0.63
CA ASP A 8 -3.64 8.45 1.64
C ASP A 8 -3.07 9.88 1.64
N PRO A 9 -3.88 10.91 1.33
CA PRO A 9 -3.44 12.31 1.30
C PRO A 9 -2.99 12.85 2.67
N THR A 10 -3.34 12.21 3.78
CA THR A 10 -2.82 12.61 5.11
C THR A 10 -1.48 11.97 5.43
N ASN A 11 -1.12 10.91 4.70
CA ASN A 11 0.11 10.15 4.93
C ASN A 11 1.26 10.60 4.00
N PHE A 12 0.98 10.85 2.72
CA PHE A 12 2.00 11.25 1.76
C PHE A 12 1.41 12.19 0.69
N ASN A 13 1.76 13.48 0.78
CA ASN A 13 1.10 14.57 0.07
C ASN A 13 2.04 15.50 -0.75
N PRO A 14 3.08 15.01 -1.43
CA PRO A 14 3.85 15.89 -2.29
C PRO A 14 2.98 16.41 -3.44
N GLY A 15 3.05 17.72 -3.69
CA GLY A 15 2.15 18.38 -4.63
C GLY A 15 2.20 17.83 -6.06
N TYR A 16 3.33 17.27 -6.49
CA TYR A 16 3.43 16.64 -7.82
C TYR A 16 2.59 15.37 -7.94
N LEU A 17 2.53 14.56 -6.88
CA LEU A 17 1.74 13.34 -6.82
C LEU A 17 0.25 13.66 -6.73
N MET A 18 -0.12 14.63 -5.89
CA MET A 18 -1.51 15.05 -5.72
C MET A 18 -2.15 15.52 -7.03
N ARG A 19 -1.39 16.19 -7.91
CA ARG A 19 -1.87 16.59 -9.25
C ARG A 19 -2.24 15.40 -10.13
N GLY A 20 -1.54 14.28 -10.02
CA GLY A 20 -1.78 13.07 -10.81
C GLY A 20 -2.70 12.04 -10.15
N MET A 21 -3.12 12.24 -8.91
CA MET A 21 -3.78 11.21 -8.09
C MET A 21 -5.02 10.58 -8.72
N HIS A 22 -5.80 11.37 -9.46
CA HIS A 22 -7.01 10.93 -10.15
C HIS A 22 -6.76 10.01 -11.35
N LEU A 23 -5.51 9.92 -11.83
CA LEU A 23 -5.08 9.05 -12.93
C LEU A 23 -4.57 7.69 -12.43
N LEU A 24 -4.42 7.53 -11.12
CA LEU A 24 -3.75 6.40 -10.49
C LEU A 24 -4.78 5.36 -10.03
N PRO A 25 -4.39 4.08 -9.90
CA PRO A 25 -5.30 3.03 -9.43
C PRO A 25 -5.86 3.34 -8.05
N LYS A 26 -7.09 2.91 -7.78
CA LYS A 26 -7.65 2.95 -6.43
C LYS A 26 -7.17 1.74 -5.63
N ARG A 27 -7.05 1.90 -4.32
CA ARG A 27 -6.74 0.81 -3.39
C ARG A 27 -7.95 0.43 -2.55
N GLY A 28 -7.89 -0.72 -1.89
CA GLY A 28 -8.81 -1.07 -0.82
C GLY A 28 -8.34 -0.57 0.54
N ASP A 29 -9.09 -0.96 1.56
CA ASP A 29 -8.91 -0.57 2.95
C ASP A 29 -7.96 -1.50 3.75
N LYS A 30 -7.59 -2.66 3.20
CA LYS A 30 -6.63 -3.57 3.85
C LYS A 30 -5.22 -2.98 3.92
N SER A 31 -4.49 -3.29 4.99
CA SER A 31 -3.11 -2.82 5.25
C SER A 31 -2.16 -3.14 4.09
N GLU A 32 -2.22 -4.35 3.57
CA GLU A 32 -1.39 -4.84 2.47
C GLU A 32 -1.63 -4.11 1.14
N TRP A 33 -2.71 -3.32 1.03
CA TRP A 33 -3.06 -2.57 -0.18
C TRP A 33 -2.77 -1.07 -0.02
N GLN A 34 -2.20 -0.66 1.12
CA GLN A 34 -1.90 0.75 1.39
C GLN A 34 -0.44 1.08 1.14
N HIS A 35 -0.20 2.32 0.70
CA HIS A 35 1.13 2.92 0.72
C HIS A 35 1.31 3.68 2.04
N THR A 36 1.86 3.00 3.05
CA THR A 36 1.98 3.49 4.44
C THR A 36 3.22 4.35 4.69
N GLN A 37 4.28 4.21 3.89
CA GLN A 37 5.58 4.86 4.12
C GLN A 37 6.15 4.59 5.54
N ASP A 38 5.69 3.52 6.20
CA ASP A 38 6.00 3.22 7.59
C ASP A 38 7.23 2.33 7.71
N TYR A 39 8.39 2.91 7.41
CA TYR A 39 9.66 2.20 7.47
C TYR A 39 9.92 1.52 8.82
N TRP A 40 9.51 2.16 9.94
CA TRP A 40 9.83 1.69 11.28
C TRP A 40 9.20 0.35 11.60
N ASN A 41 7.97 0.15 11.15
CA ASN A 41 7.29 -1.12 11.29
C ASN A 41 7.67 -2.09 10.15
N GLU A 42 7.76 -1.59 8.92
CA GLU A 42 8.00 -2.42 7.74
C GLU A 42 9.37 -3.10 7.75
N LYS A 43 10.40 -2.46 8.31
CA LYS A 43 11.74 -3.06 8.43
C LYS A 43 11.75 -4.37 9.21
N ASP A 44 10.80 -4.57 10.13
CA ASP A 44 10.70 -5.77 10.96
C ASP A 44 9.66 -6.74 10.39
N GLN A 45 8.55 -6.24 9.85
CA GLN A 45 7.46 -7.06 9.32
C GLN A 45 7.81 -7.75 7.99
N TRP A 46 8.44 -7.04 7.06
CA TRP A 46 8.70 -7.58 5.71
C TRP A 46 9.69 -8.76 5.72
N PRO A 47 10.78 -8.74 6.50
CA PRO A 47 11.64 -9.90 6.64
C PRO A 47 10.97 -11.13 7.29
N ALA A 48 9.85 -10.92 7.99
CA ALA A 48 9.12 -11.99 8.68
C ALA A 48 8.02 -12.64 7.82
N ILE A 49 7.88 -12.23 6.54
CA ILE A 49 6.90 -12.82 5.62
C ILE A 49 7.23 -14.30 5.39
N ASP A 50 6.23 -15.16 5.58
CA ASP A 50 6.31 -16.58 5.21
C ASP A 50 6.24 -16.72 3.69
N LEU A 51 7.37 -17.06 3.07
CA LEU A 51 7.45 -17.21 1.62
C LEU A 51 6.79 -18.50 1.11
N ASP A 52 6.45 -19.44 2.01
CA ASP A 52 5.71 -20.66 1.68
C ASP A 52 4.18 -20.49 1.84
N ASP A 53 3.70 -19.28 2.15
CA ASP A 53 2.27 -18.98 2.30
C ASP A 53 1.50 -19.28 1.00
N ARG A 54 0.27 -19.79 1.15
CA ARG A 54 -0.64 -20.11 0.05
C ARG A 54 -0.94 -18.93 -0.87
N ALA A 55 -0.86 -17.70 -0.38
CA ALA A 55 -1.00 -16.49 -1.17
C ALA A 55 0.05 -16.34 -2.28
N PHE A 56 1.19 -17.04 -2.16
CA PHE A 56 2.28 -17.05 -3.14
C PHE A 56 2.29 -18.28 -4.05
N VAL A 57 1.33 -19.19 -3.91
CA VAL A 57 1.17 -20.32 -4.83
C VAL A 57 0.42 -19.85 -6.07
N TYR A 58 1.15 -19.63 -7.15
CA TYR A 58 0.60 -19.25 -8.45
C TYR A 58 0.31 -20.49 -9.31
N GLY A 59 -0.92 -20.66 -9.79
CA GLY A 59 -1.32 -21.80 -10.63
C GLY A 59 -2.81 -22.05 -10.65
#